data_AF-A0A8T6CIA3-F1
#
_entry.id   AF-A0A8T6CIA3-F1
#
_cell.length_a   1.000
_cell.length_b   1.000
_cell.length_c   1.000
_cell.angle_alpha   90.00
_cell.angle_beta   90.00
_cell.angle_gamma   90.00
#
_symmetry.space_group_name_H-M   'P 1'
#
loop_
_entity.id
_entity.type
_entity.pdbx_description
1 polymer ?
#
loop_
_entity_poly.entity_id
_entity_poly.type
_entity_poly.pdbx_seq_one_letter_code
_entity_poly.pdbx_strand_id
1 'polypeptide(L)'
;MPAHDPEHAPDTAYEEALHRLLSLADLERMTGHATPAYKYDLERMRELAARLDLLNGGPPLIHVAGTKGKGSVAAMTASALRA
;
A
#
# COMPACT_ATOMS: atom_id res chain seq x y z
N MET A 1 6.08 -17.60 25.31
CA MET A 1 6.50 -17.96 23.94
C MET A 1 5.37 -18.73 23.31
N PRO A 2 4.65 -18.21 22.31
CA PRO A 2 3.84 -19.07 21.46
C PRO A 2 4.78 -19.78 20.47
N ALA A 3 4.52 -21.07 20.28
CA ALA A 3 5.28 -21.96 19.43
C ALA A 3 5.23 -21.47 17.98
N HIS A 4 6.42 -21.38 17.36
CA HIS A 4 6.55 -21.32 15.92
C HIS A 4 6.17 -22.69 15.36
N ASP A 5 5.06 -22.74 14.61
CA ASP A 5 4.78 -23.86 13.71
C ASP A 5 5.93 -24.00 12.68
N PRO A 6 6.42 -25.22 12.36
CA PRO A 6 7.69 -25.41 11.68
C PRO A 6 7.62 -25.43 10.13
N GLU A 7 6.54 -24.99 9.48
CA GLU A 7 6.35 -25.25 8.03
C GLU A 7 6.22 -24.03 7.10
N HIS A 8 6.86 -22.90 7.40
CA HIS A 8 7.17 -21.90 6.38
C HIS A 8 8.55 -21.33 6.66
N ALA A 9 9.59 -21.92 6.05
CA ALA A 9 10.83 -21.17 5.85
C ALA A 9 10.42 -19.84 5.18
N PRO A 10 10.90 -18.69 5.65
CA PRO A 10 10.52 -17.44 5.01
C PRO A 10 10.84 -17.57 3.53
N ASP A 11 9.84 -17.33 2.69
CA ASP A 11 10.07 -17.25 1.26
C ASP A 11 11.05 -16.11 1.07
N THR A 12 12.31 -16.45 0.75
CA THR A 12 13.41 -15.50 0.64
C THR A 12 13.06 -14.34 -0.29
N ALA A 13 12.23 -14.59 -1.32
CA ALA A 13 11.74 -13.55 -2.21
C ALA A 13 10.76 -12.58 -1.53
N TYR A 14 9.90 -13.06 -0.63
CA TYR A 14 8.99 -12.22 0.15
C TYR A 14 9.76 -11.30 1.11
N GLU A 15 10.74 -11.84 1.83
CA GLU A 15 11.56 -11.05 2.75
C GLU A 15 12.41 -10.02 2.03
N GLU A 16 13.03 -10.39 0.90
CA GLU A 16 13.79 -9.46 0.06
C GLU A 16 12.89 -8.34 -0.49
N ALA A 17 11.69 -8.67 -0.97
CA ALA A 17 10.72 -7.68 -1.45
C ALA A 17 10.29 -6.74 -0.31
N LEU A 18 10.01 -7.28 0.88
CA LEU A 18 9.63 -6.50 2.05
C LEU A 18 10.76 -5.54 2.46
N HIS A 19 11.99 -6.04 2.56
CA HIS A 19 13.16 -5.24 2.90
C HIS A 19 13.38 -4.13 1.87
N ARG A 20 13.22 -4.44 0.58
CA ARG A 20 13.31 -3.44 -0.50
C ARG A 20 12.25 -2.36 -0.34
N LEU A 21 10.98 -2.72 -0.13
CA LEU A 21 9.89 -1.76 0.02
C LEU A 21 10.08 -0.85 1.24
N LEU A 22 10.48 -1.42 2.38
CA LEU A 22 10.70 -0.68 3.62
C LEU A 22 11.95 0.22 3.59
N SER A 23 12.90 -0.03 2.67
CA SER A 23 14.06 0.83 2.44
C SER A 23 13.75 2.12 1.66
N LEU A 24 12.58 2.22 1.02
CA LEU A 24 12.19 3.37 0.20
C LEU A 24 11.78 4.57 1.06
N ALA A 25 11.72 5.76 0.44
CA ALA A 25 11.35 6.99 1.12
C ALA A 25 9.91 6.95 1.67
N ASP A 26 9.77 7.24 2.96
CA ASP A 26 8.49 7.29 3.68
C ASP A 26 7.93 8.72 3.71
N LEU A 27 7.09 9.05 2.72
CA LEU A 27 6.55 10.39 2.55
C LEU A 27 5.62 10.83 3.68
N GLU A 28 4.94 9.89 4.34
CA GLU A 28 4.08 10.23 5.47
C GLU A 28 4.92 10.80 6.62
N ARG A 29 6.07 10.18 6.91
CA ARG A 29 6.99 10.63 7.97
C ARG A 29 7.84 11.85 7.58
N MET A 30 8.10 12.04 6.28
CA MET A 30 8.90 13.16 5.77
C MET A 30 8.16 14.50 5.77
N THR A 31 6.82 14.50 5.81
CA THR A 31 6.00 15.74 5.84
C THR A 31 6.27 16.65 7.05
N GLY A 32 6.87 16.12 8.13
CA GLY A 32 7.15 16.86 9.36
C GLY A 32 8.56 17.45 9.50
N HIS A 33 9.50 17.13 8.61
CA HIS A 33 10.91 17.53 8.75
C HIS A 33 11.32 18.51 7.66
N ALA A 34 11.88 19.66 8.08
CA ALA A 34 12.38 20.72 7.21
C ALA A 34 13.54 20.23 6.33
N THR A 35 13.21 19.56 5.22
CA THR A 35 14.13 19.11 4.17
C THR A 35 13.46 19.33 2.81
N PRO A 36 14.23 19.60 1.75
CA PRO A 36 13.86 20.53 0.69
C PRO A 36 12.73 20.01 -0.21
N ALA A 37 11.80 20.91 -0.54
CA ALA A 37 11.03 20.99 -1.79
C ALA A 37 10.46 19.66 -2.35
N TYR A 38 10.08 18.70 -1.51
CA TYR A 38 9.44 17.50 -2.03
C TYR A 38 8.01 17.83 -2.43
N LYS A 39 7.74 17.82 -3.74
CA LYS A 39 6.39 18.07 -4.28
C LYS A 39 5.46 16.97 -3.78
N TYR A 40 4.60 17.33 -2.83
CA TYR A 40 3.57 16.45 -2.30
C TYR A 40 2.35 16.48 -3.23
N ASP A 41 2.47 15.81 -4.36
CA ASP A 41 1.41 15.65 -5.34
C ASP A 41 1.36 14.23 -5.89
N LEU A 42 0.43 14.01 -6.83
CA LEU A 42 0.19 12.71 -7.44
C LEU A 42 1.06 12.43 -8.67
N GLU A 43 2.01 13.30 -9.04
CA GLU A 43 2.76 13.18 -10.30
C GLU A 43 3.55 11.86 -10.35
N ARG A 44 4.29 11.54 -9.28
CA ARG A 44 5.03 10.26 -9.18
C ARG A 44 4.12 9.04 -9.22
N MET A 45 2.96 9.11 -8.56
CA MET A 45 2.00 8.00 -8.54
C MET A 45 1.34 7.81 -9.91
N ARG A 46 1.05 8.91 -10.62
CA ARG A 46 0.55 8.87 -12.00
C ARG A 46 1.57 8.30 -12.96
N GLU A 47 2.85 8.67 -12.84
CA GLU A 47 3.92 8.12 -13.66
C GLU A 47 4.10 6.61 -13.40
N LEU A 48 4.11 6.19 -12.13
CA LEU A 48 4.16 4.77 -11.77
C LEU A 48 2.96 4.00 -12.34
N ALA A 49 1.75 4.52 -12.18
CA ALA A 49 0.54 3.91 -12.72
C ALA A 49 0.57 3.81 -14.26
N ALA A 50 1.11 4.83 -14.95
CA ALA A 50 1.28 4.80 -16.40
C ALA A 50 2.27 3.70 -16.83
N ARG A 51 3.41 3.56 -16.13
CA ARG A 51 4.40 2.50 -16.40
C ARG A 51 3.85 1.09 -16.16
N LEU A 52 2.85 0.95 -15.29
CA LEU A 52 2.16 -0.30 -14.97
C LEU A 52 0.88 -0.53 -15.77
N ASP A 53 0.56 0.36 -16.73
CA ASP A 53 -0.67 0.31 -17.53
C ASP A 53 -1.98 0.35 -16.72
N LEU A 54 -1.95 0.99 -15.55
CA LEU A 54 -3.09 1.06 -14.62
C LEU A 54 -4.06 2.23 -14.88
N LEU A 55 -3.75 3.10 -15.85
CA LEU A 55 -4.56 4.29 -16.15
C LEU A 55 -5.71 4.01 -17.14
N ASN A 56 -5.74 2.84 -17.76
CA ASN A 56 -6.66 2.50 -18.84
C ASN A 56 -7.96 1.86 -18.32
N GLY A 57 -8.82 2.66 -17.69
CA GLY A 57 -10.22 2.31 -17.45
C GLY A 57 -10.43 0.99 -16.70
N GLY A 58 -9.70 0.82 -15.59
CA GLY A 58 -9.73 -0.37 -14.75
C GLY A 58 -11.14 -0.75 -14.25
N PRO A 59 -11.26 -1.88 -13.53
CA PRO A 59 -12.55 -2.34 -13.03
C PRO A 59 -13.22 -1.29 -12.14
N PRO A 60 -14.55 -1.36 -11.94
CA PRO A 60 -15.27 -0.48 -11.02
C PRO A 60 -14.58 -0.45 -9.65
N LEU A 61 -14.27 0.76 -9.17
CA LEU A 61 -13.47 0.96 -7.96
C LEU A 61 -14.30 1.63 -6.86
N ILE A 62 -14.15 1.18 -5.62
CA ILE A 62 -14.70 1.83 -4.44
C ILE A 62 -13.53 2.44 -3.65
N HIS A 63 -13.51 3.77 -3.51
CA HIS A 63 -12.51 4.48 -2.72
C HIS A 63 -13.05 4.75 -1.31
N VAL A 64 -12.39 4.24 -0.28
CA VAL A 64 -12.76 4.43 1.13
C VAL A 64 -11.73 5.31 1.83
N ALA A 65 -12.14 6.50 2.24
CA ALA A 65 -11.29 7.47 2.95
C ALA A 65 -11.80 7.71 4.39
N GLY A 66 -10.89 8.05 5.31
CA GLY A 66 -11.23 8.43 6.69
C GLY A 66 -10.15 8.13 7.72
N THR A 67 -10.16 8.88 8.83
CA THR A 67 -9.19 8.72 9.93
C THR A 67 -9.41 7.43 10.72
N LYS A 68 -10.67 6.98 10.85
CA LYS A 68 -11.07 5.78 11.60
C LYS A 68 -12.03 4.93 10.75
N GLY A 69 -11.99 3.62 10.94
CA GLY A 69 -12.97 2.72 10.34
C GLY A 69 -12.80 2.40 8.85
N LYS A 70 -11.89 3.04 8.10
CA LYS A 70 -11.64 2.74 6.67
C LYS A 70 -11.37 1.26 6.38
N GLY A 71 -10.62 0.58 7.26
CA GLY A 71 -10.36 -0.85 7.14
C GLY A 71 -11.60 -1.70 7.34
N SER A 72 -12.37 -1.43 8.41
CA SER A 72 -13.62 -2.14 8.70
C SER A 72 -14.66 -1.93 7.59
N VAL A 73 -14.82 -0.69 7.11
CA VAL A 73 -15.73 -0.38 6.00
C VAL A 73 -15.31 -1.10 4.73
N ALA A 74 -14.02 -1.05 4.35
CA ALA A 74 -13.52 -1.78 3.18
C ALA A 74 -13.78 -3.29 3.28
N ALA A 75 -13.56 -3.89 4.46
CA ALA A 75 -13.81 -5.31 4.70
C ALA A 75 -15.30 -5.67 4.57
N MET A 76 -16.20 -4.87 5.18
CA MET A 76 -17.65 -5.07 5.08
C MET A 76 -18.14 -4.92 3.65
N THR A 77 -17.69 -3.89 2.92
CA THR A 77 -18.03 -3.69 1.51
C THR A 77 -17.57 -4.85 0.64
N ALA A 78 -16.33 -5.33 0.83
CA ALA A 78 -15.82 -6.48 0.08
C ALA A 78 -16.62 -7.76 0.39
N SER A 79 -17.01 -7.97 1.64
CA SER A 79 -17.86 -9.11 2.02
C SER A 79 -19.24 -9.03 1.38
N ALA A 80 -19.87 -7.84 1.36
CA ALA A 80 -21.20 -7.66 0.79
C ALA A 80 -21.22 -7.85 -0.73
N LEU A 81 -20.15 -7.46 -1.44
CA LEU A 81 -20.03 -7.63 -2.89
C LEU A 81 -19.69 -9.06 -3.32
N ARG A 82 -19.21 -9.91 -2.40
CA ARG A 82 -18.88 -11.32 -2.66
C ARG A 82 -20.02 -12.29 -2.33
N ALA A 83 -21.05 -11.82 -1.62
CA ALA A 83 -22.22 -12.61 -1.25
C ALA A 83 -23.18 -12.78 -2.44
#